data_AF-A0A6H1ZVY4-F1
#
_entry.id   AF-A0A6H1ZVY4-F1
#
_cell.length_a   1.000
_cell.length_b   1.000
_cell.length_c   1.000
_cell.angle_alpha   90.00
_cell.angle_beta   90.00
_cell.angle_gamma   90.00
#
_symmetry.space_group_name_H-M   'P 1'
#
loop_
_entity.id
_entity.type
_entity.pdbx_description
1 polymer ?
#
loop_
_entity_poly.entity_id
_entity_poly.type
_entity_poly.pdbx_seq_one_letter_code
_entity_poly.pdbx_strand_id
1 'polypeptide(L)'
;MNIIIAPHPDDEIIGCYELINGGKIDGVVYGEVADDRRNEVKLVIAKLGLRFALFDDDSWAKLYELTEQGHTFYFPDPIFETHPDHRMWGFEGEKYARMTEKNVIFYSTNMRAPYVHKVTPCKRKRDFLEYVYPSQKKMWENDQRYFLFEGRCQWLDLS
;
A
#
# COMPACT_ATOMS: atom_id res chain seq x y z
N MET A 1 -5.59 -10.63 9.83
CA MET A 1 -4.62 -9.55 9.67
C MET A 1 -4.82 -8.92 8.31
N ASN A 2 -4.56 -7.63 8.20
CA ASN A 2 -4.63 -6.84 6.99
C ASN A 2 -3.22 -6.33 6.68
N ILE A 3 -2.67 -6.79 5.56
CA ILE A 3 -1.27 -6.58 5.21
C ILE A 3 -1.20 -5.82 3.89
N ILE A 4 -0.43 -4.74 3.87
CA ILE A 4 -0.16 -3.98 2.65
C ILE A 4 1.11 -4.53 1.99
N ILE A 5 1.05 -4.76 0.69
CA ILE A 5 2.20 -5.04 -0.16
C ILE A 5 2.55 -3.74 -0.87
N ALA A 6 3.59 -3.05 -0.40
CA ALA A 6 3.98 -1.73 -0.85
C ALA A 6 5.25 -1.80 -1.72
N PRO A 7 5.20 -1.48 -3.02
CA PRO A 7 6.41 -1.45 -3.86
C PRO A 7 7.53 -0.61 -3.26
N HIS A 8 7.20 0.60 -2.80
CA HIS A 8 8.14 1.55 -2.21
C HIS A 8 7.65 2.04 -0.85
N PRO A 9 8.56 2.56 0.02
CA PRO A 9 8.15 3.35 1.18
C PRO A 9 7.28 4.52 0.72
N ASP A 10 6.23 4.85 1.47
CA ASP A 10 5.18 5.86 1.21
C ASP A 10 3.90 5.37 0.52
N ASP A 11 3.98 4.32 -0.31
CA ASP A 11 2.83 3.78 -1.03
C ASP A 11 1.71 3.35 -0.07
N GLU A 12 2.08 2.82 1.11
CA GLU A 12 1.11 2.38 2.11
C GLU A 12 0.28 3.55 2.65
N ILE A 13 0.90 4.73 2.84
CA ILE A 13 0.20 5.92 3.30
C ILE A 13 -0.56 6.55 2.14
N ILE A 14 0.05 6.60 0.96
CA ILE A 14 -0.59 7.20 -0.23
C ILE A 14 -1.87 6.43 -0.60
N GLY A 15 -1.83 5.11 -0.62
CA GLY A 15 -2.97 4.28 -1.04
C GLY A 15 -3.93 3.89 0.09
N CYS A 16 -3.45 3.81 1.34
CA CYS A 16 -4.19 3.15 2.43
C CYS A 16 -4.20 3.92 3.76
N TYR A 17 -3.88 5.22 3.78
CA TYR A 17 -3.80 5.98 5.04
C TYR A 17 -5.08 5.94 5.88
N GLU A 18 -6.29 5.96 5.30
CA GLU A 18 -7.52 5.86 6.10
C GLU A 18 -7.64 4.52 6.86
N LEU A 19 -7.15 3.43 6.26
CA LEU A 19 -7.12 2.12 6.91
C LEU A 19 -6.07 2.07 8.01
N ILE A 20 -4.88 2.59 7.73
CA ILE A 20 -3.77 2.67 8.70
C ILE A 20 -4.18 3.52 9.90
N ASN A 21 -4.65 4.74 9.65
CA ASN A 21 -5.08 5.68 10.69
C ASN A 21 -6.31 5.18 11.47
N GLY A 22 -7.13 4.32 10.85
CA GLY A 22 -8.24 3.64 11.50
C GLY A 22 -7.85 2.40 12.32
N GLY A 23 -6.56 2.05 12.39
CA GLY A 23 -6.09 0.83 13.07
C GLY A 23 -6.52 -0.46 12.39
N LYS A 24 -6.82 -0.41 11.08
CA LYS A 24 -7.28 -1.56 10.29
C LYS A 24 -6.15 -2.28 9.57
N ILE A 25 -4.91 -1.81 9.64
CA ILE A 25 -3.76 -2.44 9.01
C ILE A 25 -2.83 -2.95 10.11
N ASP A 26 -2.36 -4.19 9.97
CA ASP A 26 -1.48 -4.84 10.94
C ASP A 26 -0.01 -4.75 10.53
N GLY A 27 0.28 -4.63 9.24
CA GLY A 27 1.65 -4.54 8.75
C GLY A 27 1.79 -4.21 7.28
N VAL A 28 3.04 -3.96 6.89
CA VAL A 28 3.45 -3.61 5.53
C VAL A 28 4.63 -4.50 5.14
N VAL A 29 4.55 -5.10 3.95
CA VAL A 29 5.65 -5.80 3.31
C VAL A 29 6.10 -4.94 2.14
N TYR A 30 7.35 -4.49 2.18
CA TYR A 30 7.89 -3.64 1.12
C TYR A 30 8.62 -4.45 0.05
N GLY A 31 8.37 -4.13 -1.22
CA GLY A 31 9.08 -4.74 -2.34
C GLY A 31 10.56 -4.35 -2.34
N GLU A 32 10.84 -3.06 -2.17
CA GLU A 32 12.20 -2.54 -2.03
C GLU A 32 12.24 -1.37 -1.03
N VAL A 33 13.34 -1.25 -0.28
CA VAL A 33 13.60 -0.08 0.57
C VAL A 33 15.03 0.36 0.33
N ALA A 34 15.18 1.48 -0.37
CA ALA A 34 16.47 2.15 -0.55
C ALA A 34 17.08 2.52 0.81
N ASP A 35 18.41 2.46 0.90
CA ASP A 35 19.14 2.61 2.17
C ASP A 35 18.87 3.96 2.86
N ASP A 36 18.74 5.04 2.07
CA ASP A 36 18.43 6.39 2.54
C ASP A 36 17.00 6.53 3.08
N ARG A 37 16.09 5.63 2.71
CA ARG A 37 14.69 5.61 3.18
C ARG A 37 14.42 4.66 4.34
N ARG A 38 15.40 3.86 4.78
CA ARG A 38 15.23 2.92 5.91
C ARG A 38 14.84 3.61 7.22
N ASN A 39 15.36 4.81 7.47
CA ASN A 39 15.02 5.56 8.68
C ASN A 39 13.59 6.11 8.65
N GLU A 40 13.09 6.49 7.47
CA GLU A 40 11.71 6.92 7.26
C GLU A 40 10.73 5.76 7.54
N VAL A 41 11.03 4.58 7.00
CA VAL A 41 10.24 3.36 7.28
C VAL A 41 10.22 3.01 8.77
N LYS A 42 11.38 3.05 9.45
CA LYS A 42 11.45 2.85 10.91
C LYS A 42 10.57 3.84 11.67
N LEU A 43 10.53 5.10 11.23
CA LEU A 43 9.71 6.13 11.85
C LEU A 43 8.21 5.84 11.67
N VAL A 44 7.80 5.43 10.46
CA VAL A 44 6.41 4.99 10.18
C VAL A 44 5.99 3.86 11.12
N ILE A 45 6.81 2.80 11.18
CA ILE A 45 6.59 1.63 12.06
C ILE A 45 6.42 2.06 13.52
N ALA A 46 7.36 2.87 14.02
CA ALA A 46 7.33 3.33 15.41
C ALA A 46 6.12 4.21 15.73
N LYS A 47 5.64 5.01 14.76
CA LYS A 47 4.48 5.90 14.96
C LYS A 47 3.14 5.21 14.83
N LEU A 48 3.05 4.20 13.97
CA LEU A 48 1.79 3.54 13.65
C LEU A 48 1.64 2.18 14.33
N GLY A 49 2.69 1.66 14.97
CA GLY A 49 2.66 0.36 15.62
C GLY A 49 2.50 -0.80 14.63
N LEU A 50 2.87 -0.59 13.36
CA LEU A 50 2.75 -1.58 12.30
C LEU A 50 3.88 -2.59 12.34
N ARG A 51 3.61 -3.81 11.88
CA ARG A 51 4.68 -4.77 11.54
C ARG A 51 5.29 -4.43 10.19
N PHE A 52 6.54 -4.80 10.00
CA PHE A 52 7.28 -4.55 8.77
C PHE A 52 8.08 -5.78 8.36
N ALA A 53 8.11 -6.02 7.05
CA ALA A 53 9.03 -6.94 6.40
C ALA A 53 9.48 -6.38 5.05
N LEU A 54 10.62 -6.88 4.56
CA LEU A 54 10.99 -6.79 3.15
C LEU A 54 10.50 -8.05 2.45
N PHE A 55 10.09 -7.90 1.20
CA PHE A 55 9.75 -9.04 0.37
C PHE A 55 11.02 -9.81 0.02
N ASP A 56 10.97 -11.13 0.18
CA ASP A 56 12.05 -12.09 -0.05
C ASP A 56 11.52 -13.35 -0.75
N ASP A 57 12.42 -14.28 -1.08
CA ASP A 57 12.07 -15.52 -1.78
C ASP A 57 11.01 -16.37 -1.03
N ASP A 58 10.99 -16.28 0.31
CA ASP A 58 10.05 -17.01 1.17
C ASP A 58 8.71 -16.28 1.36
N SER A 59 8.61 -15.03 0.92
CA SER A 59 7.45 -14.18 1.20
C SER A 59 6.17 -14.73 0.57
N TRP A 60 6.25 -15.31 -0.63
CA TRP A 60 5.08 -15.95 -1.25
C TRP A 60 4.52 -17.10 -0.42
N ALA A 61 5.38 -18.00 0.06
CA ALA A 61 4.95 -19.12 0.90
C ALA A 61 4.26 -18.63 2.19
N LYS A 62 4.82 -17.60 2.84
CA LYS A 62 4.22 -16.96 4.02
C LYS A 62 2.87 -16.33 3.69
N LEU A 63 2.75 -15.63 2.55
CA LEU A 63 1.48 -15.05 2.13
C LEU A 63 0.39 -16.13 1.96
N TYR A 64 0.70 -17.25 1.31
CA TYR A 64 -0.25 -18.37 1.18
C TYR A 64 -0.71 -18.92 2.53
N GLU A 65 0.22 -19.14 3.48
CA GLU A 65 -0.14 -19.59 4.83
C GLU A 65 -1.09 -18.60 5.52
N LEU A 66 -0.77 -17.30 5.43
CA LEU A 66 -1.57 -16.22 6.01
C LEU A 66 -2.95 -16.10 5.34
N THR A 67 -3.04 -16.37 4.04
CA THR A 67 -4.32 -16.42 3.31
C THR A 67 -5.23 -17.54 3.80
N GLU A 68 -4.67 -18.74 4.07
CA GLU A 68 -5.45 -19.84 4.65
C GLU A 68 -5.98 -19.52 6.06
N GLN A 69 -5.32 -18.59 6.76
CA GLN A 69 -5.78 -18.04 8.04
C GLN A 69 -6.81 -16.91 7.89
N GLY A 70 -7.29 -16.65 6.67
CA GLY A 70 -8.33 -15.65 6.38
C GLY A 70 -7.85 -14.21 6.41
N HIS A 71 -6.57 -13.96 6.13
CA HIS A 71 -6.01 -12.60 6.07
C HIS A 71 -6.31 -11.91 4.74
N THR A 72 -6.33 -10.56 4.78
CA THR A 72 -6.58 -9.72 3.60
C THR A 72 -5.30 -9.04 3.18
N PHE A 73 -5.04 -9.03 1.88
CA PHE A 73 -3.85 -8.43 1.30
C PHE A 73 -4.22 -7.23 0.42
N TYR A 74 -3.45 -6.17 0.57
CA TYR A 74 -3.62 -4.94 -0.20
C TYR A 74 -2.45 -4.84 -1.17
N PHE A 75 -2.72 -5.01 -2.46
CA PHE A 75 -1.72 -4.88 -3.54
C PHE A 75 -1.98 -3.60 -4.34
N PRO A 76 -0.98 -3.06 -5.07
CA PRO A 76 -1.21 -1.99 -6.03
C PRO A 76 -2.19 -2.43 -7.13
N ASP A 77 -2.91 -1.49 -7.72
CA ASP A 77 -3.84 -1.77 -8.81
C ASP A 77 -3.09 -2.20 -10.10
N PRO A 78 -3.38 -3.37 -10.68
CA PRO A 78 -2.68 -3.86 -11.88
C PRO A 78 -3.04 -3.10 -13.18
N ILE A 79 -4.17 -2.41 -13.21
CA ILE A 79 -4.77 -1.81 -14.41
C ILE A 79 -4.47 -0.31 -14.51
N PHE A 80 -4.67 0.42 -13.42
CA PHE A 80 -4.61 1.88 -13.42
C PHE A 80 -3.29 2.45 -12.93
N GLU A 81 -2.38 1.64 -12.38
CA GLU A 81 -1.05 2.12 -12.00
C GLU A 81 -0.19 2.48 -13.21
N THR A 82 0.65 3.51 -13.06
CA THR A 82 1.53 3.99 -14.13
C THR A 82 3.00 3.68 -13.88
N HIS A 83 3.41 3.55 -12.62
CA HIS A 83 4.78 3.21 -12.26
C HIS A 83 5.07 1.73 -12.60
N PRO A 84 6.22 1.40 -13.22
CA PRO A 84 6.57 0.02 -13.55
C PRO A 84 6.49 -0.95 -12.37
N ASP A 85 7.06 -0.57 -11.22
CA ASP A 85 7.06 -1.44 -10.03
C ASP A 85 5.65 -1.67 -9.49
N HIS A 86 4.80 -0.64 -9.52
CA HIS A 86 3.42 -0.76 -9.05
C HIS A 86 2.63 -1.71 -9.95
N ARG A 87 2.81 -1.61 -11.27
CA ARG A 87 2.19 -2.55 -12.21
C ARG A 87 2.69 -3.98 -12.03
N MET A 88 3.99 -4.15 -11.79
CA MET A 88 4.57 -5.48 -11.52
C MET A 88 3.95 -6.09 -10.26
N TRP A 89 3.95 -5.36 -9.14
CA TRP A 89 3.36 -5.82 -7.88
C TRP A 89 1.84 -6.03 -7.99
N GLY A 90 1.14 -5.16 -8.72
CA GLY A 90 -0.28 -5.34 -8.99
C GLY A 90 -0.57 -6.59 -9.80
N PHE A 91 0.25 -6.89 -10.82
CA PHE A 91 0.13 -8.11 -11.61
C PHE A 91 0.38 -9.38 -10.78
N GLU A 92 1.37 -9.35 -9.88
CA GLU A 92 1.56 -10.45 -8.93
C GLU A 92 0.38 -10.58 -7.95
N GLY A 93 -0.17 -9.45 -7.50
CA GLY A 93 -1.41 -9.41 -6.70
C GLY A 93 -2.62 -9.99 -7.45
N GLU A 94 -2.75 -9.72 -8.75
CA GLU A 94 -3.79 -10.31 -9.60
C GLU A 94 -3.64 -11.83 -9.70
N LYS A 95 -2.43 -12.32 -10.03
CA LYS A 95 -2.16 -13.77 -10.07
C LYS A 95 -2.51 -14.40 -8.73
N TYR A 96 -2.07 -13.78 -7.65
CA TYR A 96 -2.33 -14.23 -6.29
C TYR A 96 -3.82 -14.29 -5.97
N ALA A 97 -4.58 -13.25 -6.34
CA ALA A 97 -6.03 -13.21 -6.17
C ALA A 97 -6.70 -14.36 -6.92
N ARG A 98 -6.35 -14.57 -8.19
CA ARG A 98 -6.92 -15.64 -9.04
C ARG A 98 -6.57 -17.04 -8.54
N MET A 99 -5.33 -17.23 -8.06
CA MET A 99 -4.88 -18.55 -7.57
C MET A 99 -5.52 -18.94 -6.24
N THR A 100 -5.78 -17.96 -5.37
CA THR A 100 -6.31 -18.23 -4.04
C THR A 100 -7.83 -18.19 -4.00
N GLU A 101 -8.47 -17.40 -4.88
CA GLU A 101 -9.89 -17.02 -4.80
C GLU A 101 -10.22 -16.33 -3.45
N LYS A 102 -9.27 -15.57 -2.89
CA LYS A 102 -9.35 -14.98 -1.54
C LYS A 102 -9.28 -13.45 -1.55
N ASN A 103 -9.36 -12.87 -0.35
CA ASN A 103 -9.49 -11.45 -0.08
C ASN A 103 -8.25 -10.65 -0.47
N VAL A 104 -8.13 -10.32 -1.75
CA VAL A 104 -7.21 -9.31 -2.25
C VAL A 104 -7.98 -8.02 -2.53
N ILE A 105 -7.45 -6.91 -2.03
CA ILE A 105 -7.92 -5.55 -2.31
C ILE A 105 -6.81 -4.84 -3.07
N PHE A 106 -7.18 -4.18 -4.16
CA PHE A 106 -6.24 -3.40 -4.97
C PHE A 106 -6.33 -1.94 -4.58
N TYR A 107 -5.26 -1.37 -4.04
CA TYR A 107 -5.16 0.06 -3.75
C TYR A 107 -4.45 0.78 -4.90
N SER A 108 -4.68 2.08 -5.05
CA SER A 108 -3.99 2.89 -6.07
C SER A 108 -3.24 4.07 -5.48
N THR A 109 -2.04 4.29 -6.00
CA THR A 109 -1.24 5.51 -5.86
C THR A 109 -1.45 6.45 -7.05
N ASN A 110 -2.01 5.95 -8.17
CA ASN A 110 -2.49 6.78 -9.25
C ASN A 110 -3.84 7.43 -8.90
N MET A 111 -3.78 8.70 -8.49
CA MET A 111 -4.95 9.50 -8.10
C MET A 111 -5.87 9.90 -9.28
N ARG A 112 -5.74 9.23 -10.42
CA ARG A 112 -6.67 9.29 -11.57
C ARG A 112 -7.48 8.01 -11.76
N ALA A 113 -7.28 6.99 -10.92
CA ALA A 113 -8.09 5.78 -10.97
C ALA A 113 -9.59 6.13 -10.79
N PRO A 114 -10.51 5.43 -11.48
CA PRO A 114 -11.91 5.86 -11.56
C PRO A 114 -12.68 5.73 -10.24
N TYR A 115 -12.12 5.01 -9.26
CA TYR A 115 -12.74 4.73 -7.97
C TYR A 115 -12.10 5.50 -6.81
N VAL A 116 -11.28 6.53 -7.09
CA VAL A 116 -10.68 7.34 -6.02
C VAL A 116 -11.75 8.15 -5.27
N HIS A 117 -11.55 8.30 -3.96
CA HIS A 117 -12.38 9.12 -3.09
C HIS A 117 -11.52 10.07 -2.27
N LYS A 118 -12.15 11.14 -1.78
CA LYS A 118 -11.45 12.18 -1.02
C LYS A 118 -11.21 11.72 0.42
N VAL A 119 -9.97 11.82 0.87
CA VAL A 119 -9.57 11.53 2.26
C VAL A 119 -10.02 12.64 3.18
N THR A 120 -10.69 12.30 4.28
CA THR A 120 -11.19 13.28 5.25
C THR A 120 -10.78 12.91 6.69
N PRO A 121 -10.01 13.76 7.41
CA PRO A 121 -9.43 15.05 6.98
C PRO A 121 -8.10 14.89 6.23
N CYS A 122 -8.01 15.41 4.99
CA CYS A 122 -6.79 15.36 4.16
C CYS A 122 -5.57 16.05 4.78
N LYS A 123 -5.78 17.11 5.59
CA LYS A 123 -4.68 17.82 6.28
C LYS A 123 -3.86 16.86 7.15
N ARG A 124 -4.52 15.93 7.84
CA ARG A 124 -3.83 14.97 8.72
C ARG A 124 -2.95 14.02 7.93
N LYS A 125 -3.42 13.55 6.77
CA LYS A 125 -2.62 12.72 5.84
C LYS A 125 -1.39 13.47 5.35
N ARG A 126 -1.57 14.71 4.90
CA ARG A 126 -0.45 15.56 4.43
C ARG A 126 0.59 15.78 5.51
N ASP A 127 0.16 16.27 6.67
CA ASP A 127 1.06 16.58 7.78
C ASP A 127 1.82 15.31 8.24
N PHE A 128 1.18 14.14 8.15
CA PHE A 128 1.81 12.85 8.44
C PHE A 128 2.84 12.43 7.39
N LEU A 129 2.51 12.52 6.08
CA LEU A 129 3.45 12.26 4.98
C LEU A 129 4.69 13.16 5.08
N GLU A 130 4.50 14.46 5.31
CA GLU A 130 5.61 15.41 5.47
C GLU A 130 6.50 15.08 6.67
N TYR A 131 5.92 14.52 7.73
CA TYR A 131 6.65 14.16 8.93
C TYR A 131 7.45 12.85 8.76
N VAL A 132 6.85 11.83 8.16
CA VAL A 132 7.47 10.48 8.08
C VAL A 132 8.29 10.25 6.81
N TYR A 133 7.96 10.92 5.72
CA TYR A 133 8.65 10.81 4.42
C TYR A 133 9.13 12.17 3.89
N PRO A 134 9.93 12.94 4.66
CA PRO A 134 10.39 14.26 4.22
C PRO A 134 11.21 14.21 2.92
N SER A 135 11.85 13.09 2.59
CA SER A 135 12.59 12.92 1.32
C SER A 135 11.69 13.06 0.09
N GLN A 136 10.40 12.73 0.22
CA GLN A 136 9.42 12.72 -0.86
C GLN A 136 8.57 13.99 -0.92
N LYS A 137 8.89 15.00 -0.10
CA LYS A 137 8.09 16.24 0.02
C LYS A 137 7.76 16.90 -1.32
N LYS A 138 8.74 16.95 -2.22
CA LYS A 138 8.58 17.56 -3.55
C LYS A 138 7.47 16.90 -4.36
N MET A 139 7.21 15.60 -4.16
CA MET A 139 6.20 14.86 -4.89
C MET A 139 4.79 15.43 -4.63
N TRP A 140 4.42 15.63 -3.36
CA TRP A 140 3.11 16.20 -3.02
C TRP A 140 3.06 17.73 -3.00
N GLU A 141 4.20 18.41 -3.01
CA GLU A 141 4.24 19.84 -3.38
C GLU A 141 3.85 20.05 -4.85
N ASN A 142 4.31 19.15 -5.74
CA ASN A 142 3.98 19.18 -7.16
C ASN A 142 2.58 18.63 -7.47
N ASP A 143 2.13 17.62 -6.73
CA ASP A 143 0.81 17.01 -6.90
C ASP A 143 0.12 16.74 -5.56
N GLN A 144 -0.76 17.66 -5.16
CA GLN A 144 -1.49 17.54 -3.91
C GLN A 144 -2.41 16.32 -3.84
N ARG A 145 -2.73 15.69 -4.97
CA ARG A 145 -3.66 14.56 -5.01
C ARG A 145 -3.19 13.40 -4.12
N TYR A 146 -1.88 13.21 -3.94
CA TYR A 146 -1.31 12.16 -3.09
C TYR A 146 -1.80 12.20 -1.63
N PHE A 147 -2.17 13.36 -1.09
CA PHE A 147 -2.76 13.48 0.24
C PHE A 147 -4.25 13.85 0.24
N LEU A 148 -4.81 14.22 -0.91
CA LEU A 148 -6.23 14.54 -1.03
C LEU A 148 -7.10 13.32 -1.29
N PHE A 149 -6.56 12.30 -1.97
CA PHE A 149 -7.32 11.15 -2.44
C PHE A 149 -6.65 9.83 -2.04
N GLU A 150 -7.46 8.79 -2.04
CA GLU A 150 -7.11 7.37 -1.96
C GLU A 150 -8.03 6.60 -2.92
N GLY A 151 -7.62 5.44 -3.39
CA GLY A 151 -8.47 4.57 -4.17
C GLY A 151 -8.23 3.12 -3.78
N ARG A 152 -9.31 2.36 -3.59
CA ARG A 152 -9.26 0.92 -3.35
C ARG A 152 -10.42 0.24 -4.07
N CYS A 153 -10.17 -0.90 -4.71
CA CYS A 153 -11.19 -1.73 -5.31
C CYS A 153 -10.98 -3.21 -4.95
N GLN A 154 -12.05 -3.99 -5.01
CA GLN A 154 -12.00 -5.44 -4.87
C GLN A 154 -12.65 -6.05 -6.11
N TRP A 155 -11.98 -7.03 -6.71
CA TRP A 155 -12.54 -7.75 -7.85
C TRP A 155 -13.46 -8.85 -7.31
N LEU A 156 -14.70 -8.86 -7.80
CA LEU A 156 -15.74 -9.78 -7.35
C LEU A 156 -15.84 -11.05 -8.20
N ASP A 157 -15.31 -10.99 -9.43
CA ASP A 157 -15.27 -12.10 -10.36
C ASP A 157 -13.82 -12.26 -10.83
N LEU A 158 -13.24 -13.42 -10.51
CA LEU A 158 -11.86 -13.78 -10.82
C LEU A 158 -11.79 -14.93 -11.85
N SER A 159 -12.96 -15.35 -12.37
CA SER A 159 -13.10 -16.43 -13.34
C SER A 159 -12.59 -16.10 -14.74
#